data_AF-A0A2G9TTY4-F1
#
_entry.id   AF-A0A2G9TTY4-F1
#
_cell.length_a   1.000
_cell.length_b   1.000
_cell.length_c   1.000
_cell.angle_alpha   90.00
_cell.angle_beta   90.00
_cell.angle_gamma   90.00
#
_symmetry.space_group_name_H-M   'P 1'
#
loop_
_entity.id
_entity.type
_entity.pdbx_description
1 polymer ?
#
loop_
_entity_poly.entity_id
_entity_poly.type
_entity_poly.pdbx_seq_one_letter_code
_entity_poly.pdbx_strand_id
1 'polypeptide(L)'
;MKEKKIMFTMDLRNETLAQQKQDVVIWAQKYGIESQVQEFQSNLANLQNQIKQNVTDLISELSTVLEQYYSIMENNDQTRMEQMGVLRNLSDQYPEAYDVLLFAFQLYMPDSFGPISGGDSVEVQWGPRIPNDIIPVRSTTPPGAFSPGGPPPLPDG
;
A
#
# COMPACT_ATOMS: atom_id res chain seq x y z
N MET A 1 -17.98 -8.41 30.11
CA MET A 1 -18.80 -7.19 29.96
C MET A 1 -18.09 -5.88 30.39
N LYS A 2 -17.06 -5.91 31.26
CA LYS A 2 -16.34 -4.70 31.70
C LYS A 2 -15.30 -4.17 30.70
N GLU A 3 -14.67 -5.05 29.91
CA GLU A 3 -13.66 -4.70 28.90
C GLU A 3 -14.23 -3.86 27.75
N LYS A 4 -15.41 -4.24 27.24
CA LYS A 4 -16.15 -3.46 26.24
C LYS A 4 -16.50 -2.05 26.72
N LYS A 5 -16.65 -1.83 28.04
CA LYS A 5 -17.09 -0.53 28.57
C LYS A 5 -15.98 0.52 28.57
N ILE A 6 -14.71 0.13 28.58
CA ILE A 6 -13.58 1.09 28.58
C ILE A 6 -13.10 1.40 27.16
N MET A 7 -13.12 0.43 26.25
CA MET A 7 -13.01 0.70 24.80
C MET A 7 -14.16 1.59 24.30
N PHE A 8 -15.30 1.63 25.00
CA PHE A 8 -16.46 2.49 24.71
C PHE A 8 -16.37 3.89 25.34
N THR A 9 -15.45 4.15 26.27
CA THR A 9 -15.24 5.51 26.82
C THR A 9 -14.24 6.34 26.01
N MET A 10 -13.40 5.70 25.21
CA MET A 10 -12.45 6.35 24.30
C MET A 10 -13.19 6.72 23.01
N ASP A 11 -13.51 7.99 22.83
CA ASP A 11 -14.22 8.46 21.65
C ASP A 11 -13.24 8.64 20.48
N LEU A 12 -12.93 7.53 19.82
CA LEU A 12 -11.99 7.46 18.69
C LEU A 12 -12.31 8.42 17.54
N ARG A 13 -13.53 8.98 17.48
CA ARG A 13 -13.99 9.87 16.39
C ARG A 13 -13.91 11.34 16.76
N ASN A 14 -14.05 11.69 18.04
CA ASN A 14 -14.13 13.08 18.51
C ASN A 14 -12.89 13.53 19.31
N GLU A 15 -12.08 12.59 19.79
CA GLU A 15 -10.84 12.88 20.48
C GLU A 15 -9.67 13.13 19.51
N THR A 16 -8.74 13.99 19.93
CA THR A 16 -7.46 14.10 19.21
C THR A 16 -6.64 12.83 19.39
N LEU A 17 -5.77 12.52 18.43
CA LEU A 17 -4.85 11.38 18.54
C LEU A 17 -3.94 11.45 19.79
N ALA A 18 -3.64 12.65 20.28
CA ALA A 18 -2.89 12.84 21.51
C ALA A 18 -3.72 12.46 22.75
N GLN A 19 -4.99 12.85 22.77
CA GLN A 19 -5.95 12.48 23.81
C GLN A 19 -6.12 10.96 23.87
N GLN A 20 -6.32 10.35 22.70
CA GLN A 20 -6.43 8.91 22.55
C GLN A 20 -5.20 8.17 23.11
N LYS A 21 -3.99 8.65 22.81
CA LYS A 21 -2.75 8.06 23.36
C LYS A 21 -2.71 8.16 24.88
N GLN A 22 -3.15 9.29 25.45
CA GLN A 22 -3.18 9.48 26.90
C GLN A 22 -4.18 8.53 27.58
N ASP A 23 -5.36 8.34 27.00
CA ASP A 23 -6.39 7.45 27.55
C ASP A 23 -5.96 5.99 27.51
N VAL A 24 -5.22 5.58 26.47
CA VAL A 24 -4.61 4.24 26.40
C VAL A 24 -3.55 4.04 27.50
N VAL A 25 -2.75 5.06 27.81
CA VAL A 25 -1.77 4.98 28.92
C VAL A 25 -2.47 4.87 30.27
N ILE A 26 -3.50 5.70 30.52
CA ILE A 26 -4.29 5.65 31.77
C ILE A 26 -4.96 4.27 31.92
N TRP A 27 -5.51 3.73 30.83
CA TRP A 27 -6.06 2.38 30.82
C TRP A 27 -4.97 1.34 31.12
N ALA A 28 -3.80 1.44 30.49
CA ALA A 28 -2.72 0.49 30.68
C ALA A 28 -2.22 0.46 32.13
N GLN A 29 -2.10 1.63 32.77
CA GLN A 29 -1.74 1.77 34.19
C GLN A 29 -2.78 1.12 35.10
N LYS A 30 -4.07 1.34 34.83
CA LYS A 30 -5.17 0.75 35.60
C LYS A 30 -5.15 -0.78 35.60
N TYR A 31 -4.64 -1.40 34.54
CA TYR A 31 -4.61 -2.85 34.36
C TYR A 31 -3.21 -3.46 34.50
N GLY A 32 -2.19 -2.65 34.83
CA GLY A 32 -0.82 -3.13 35.02
C GLY A 32 -0.14 -3.65 33.76
N ILE A 33 -0.56 -3.19 32.57
CA ILE A 33 -0.03 -3.58 31.26
C ILE A 33 0.75 -2.44 30.57
N GLU A 34 1.16 -1.44 31.36
CA GLU A 34 1.86 -0.24 30.87
C GLU A 34 3.13 -0.59 30.08
N SER A 35 3.89 -1.60 30.52
CA SER A 35 5.11 -2.03 29.81
C SER A 35 4.83 -2.53 28.39
N GLN A 36 3.77 -3.32 28.21
CA GLN A 36 3.36 -3.86 26.90
C GLN A 36 2.89 -2.74 25.97
N VAL A 37 2.16 -1.76 26.51
CA VAL A 37 1.69 -0.60 25.74
C VAL A 37 2.85 0.31 25.34
N GLN A 38 3.80 0.55 26.24
CA GLN A 38 5.00 1.34 25.94
C GLN A 38 5.88 0.67 24.87
N GLU A 39 6.10 -0.66 24.99
CA GLU A 39 6.83 -1.43 23.99
C GLU A 39 6.14 -1.37 22.62
N PHE A 40 4.83 -1.58 22.57
CA PHE A 40 4.04 -1.47 21.34
C PHE A 40 4.14 -0.08 20.70
N GLN A 41 4.02 0.99 21.50
CA GLN A 41 4.15 2.36 21.00
C GLN A 41 5.55 2.66 20.46
N SER A 42 6.60 2.16 21.12
CA SER A 42 7.98 2.29 20.65
C SER A 42 8.19 1.56 19.33
N ASN A 43 7.71 0.31 19.24
CA ASN A 43 7.78 -0.48 18.01
C ASN A 43 7.03 0.18 16.85
N LEU A 44 5.85 0.74 17.10
CA LEU A 44 5.11 1.50 16.09
C LEU A 44 5.87 2.76 15.63
N ALA A 45 6.46 3.52 16.56
CA ALA A 45 7.23 4.71 16.20
C ALA A 45 8.45 4.35 15.34
N ASN A 46 9.15 3.27 15.68
CA ASN A 46 10.27 2.76 14.89
C ASN A 46 9.83 2.31 13.49
N LEU A 47 8.75 1.54 13.40
CA LEU A 47 8.19 1.09 12.13
C LEU A 47 7.77 2.28 11.25
N GLN A 48 7.10 3.28 11.82
CA GLN A 48 6.70 4.49 11.09
C GLN A 48 7.92 5.24 10.55
N ASN A 49 8.98 5.36 11.34
CA ASN A 49 10.22 6.01 10.88
C ASN A 49 10.90 5.21 9.77
N GLN A 50 10.96 3.89 9.87
CA GLN A 50 11.51 3.01 8.84
C GLN A 50 10.71 3.13 7.53
N ILE A 51 9.38 3.04 7.60
CA ILE A 51 8.52 3.22 6.41
C ILE A 51 8.74 4.59 5.80
N LYS A 52 8.78 5.65 6.62
CA LYS A 52 9.00 7.01 6.15
C LYS A 52 10.35 7.15 5.43
N GLN A 53 11.42 6.57 5.99
CA GLN A 53 12.74 6.56 5.36
C GLN A 53 12.71 5.81 4.03
N ASN A 54 12.25 4.55 4.03
CA ASN A 54 12.20 3.72 2.83
C ASN A 54 11.38 4.37 1.70
N VAL A 55 10.24 4.98 2.02
CA VAL A 55 9.42 5.68 1.01
C VAL A 55 10.11 6.96 0.53
N THR A 56 10.82 7.68 1.40
CA THR A 56 11.59 8.87 0.99
C THR A 56 12.71 8.47 0.03
N ASP A 57 13.42 7.39 0.32
CA ASP A 57 14.50 6.87 -0.52
C ASP A 57 13.95 6.41 -1.88
N LEU A 58 12.84 5.66 -1.88
CA LEU A 58 12.14 5.24 -3.08
C LEU A 58 11.73 6.42 -3.99
N ILE A 59 11.18 7.50 -3.40
CA ILE A 59 10.80 8.71 -4.15
C ILE A 59 12.04 9.38 -4.76
N SER A 60 13.17 9.37 -4.06
CA SER A 60 14.43 9.90 -4.57
C SER A 60 14.96 9.08 -5.74
N GLU A 61 14.79 7.76 -5.73
CA GLU A 61 15.21 6.88 -6.82
C GLU A 61 14.27 6.99 -8.04
N LEU A 62 12.98 7.21 -7.80
CA LEU A 62 11.95 7.19 -8.86
C LEU A 62 12.22 8.20 -9.99
N SER A 63 12.74 9.40 -9.67
CA SER A 63 13.10 10.38 -10.70
C SER A 63 14.22 9.87 -11.60
N THR A 64 15.23 9.24 -11.02
CA THR A 64 16.36 8.65 -11.75
C THR A 64 15.91 7.49 -12.63
N VAL A 65 15.07 6.61 -12.09
CA VAL A 65 14.53 5.47 -12.86
C VAL A 65 13.63 5.94 -14.01
N LEU A 66 12.82 6.98 -13.79
CA LEU A 66 12.00 7.59 -14.83
C LEU A 66 12.84 8.14 -16.00
N GLU A 67 13.90 8.88 -15.68
CA GLU A 67 14.83 9.42 -16.68
C GLU A 67 15.52 8.29 -17.48
N GLN A 68 16.01 7.26 -16.79
CA GLN A 68 16.66 6.11 -17.44
C GLN A 68 15.67 5.33 -18.31
N TYR A 69 14.43 5.13 -17.84
CA TYR A 69 13.37 4.47 -18.60
C TYR A 69 13.12 5.18 -19.94
N TYR A 70 12.93 6.50 -19.93
CA TYR A 70 12.73 7.26 -21.15
C TYR A 70 13.97 7.25 -22.05
N SER A 71 15.17 7.40 -21.48
CA SER A 71 16.41 7.31 -22.27
C SER A 71 16.54 5.97 -23.01
N ILE A 72 16.02 4.87 -22.46
CA ILE A 72 15.99 3.56 -23.12
C ILE A 72 14.92 3.51 -24.20
N MET A 73 13.69 3.95 -23.88
CA MET A 73 12.55 3.87 -24.80
C MET A 73 12.65 4.81 -26.00
N GLU A 74 13.25 5.98 -25.80
CA GLU A 74 13.47 6.99 -26.86
C GLU A 74 14.72 6.72 -27.69
N ASN A 75 15.52 5.72 -27.33
CA ASN A 75 16.67 5.30 -28.12
C ASN A 75 16.23 4.54 -29.37
N ASN A 76 16.12 5.27 -30.48
CA ASN A 76 15.72 4.74 -31.78
C ASN A 76 16.81 3.93 -32.50
N ASP A 77 18.04 3.90 -31.97
CA ASP A 77 19.13 3.08 -32.52
C ASP A 77 19.04 1.61 -32.07
N GLN A 78 18.20 1.31 -31.07
CA GLN A 78 17.97 -0.03 -30.54
C GLN A 78 16.68 -0.64 -31.07
N THR A 79 16.69 -1.96 -31.25
CA THR A 79 15.47 -2.73 -31.46
C THR A 79 14.67 -2.82 -30.16
N ARG A 80 13.35 -3.05 -30.27
CA ARG A 80 12.49 -3.28 -29.11
C ARG A 80 13.01 -4.40 -28.20
N MET A 81 13.56 -5.47 -28.77
CA MET A 81 14.12 -6.59 -27.99
C MET A 81 15.33 -6.17 -27.16
N GLU A 82 16.19 -5.33 -27.71
CA GLU A 82 17.35 -4.79 -26.99
C GLU A 82 16.92 -3.82 -25.89
N GLN A 83 15.95 -2.94 -26.18
CA GLN A 83 15.36 -2.05 -25.17
C GLN A 83 14.78 -2.85 -23.99
N MET A 84 14.04 -3.95 -24.26
CA MET A 84 13.52 -4.83 -23.20
C MET A 84 14.63 -5.48 -22.38
N GLY A 85 15.76 -5.84 -23.00
CA GLY A 85 16.93 -6.35 -22.28
C GLY A 85 17.53 -5.32 -21.32
N VAL A 86 17.63 -4.06 -21.75
CA VAL A 86 18.16 -2.97 -20.92
C VAL A 86 17.16 -2.60 -19.81
N LEU A 87 15.86 -2.58 -20.11
CA LEU A 87 14.81 -2.36 -19.10
C LEU A 87 14.81 -3.44 -18.02
N ARG A 88 15.11 -4.69 -18.37
CA ARG A 88 15.27 -5.76 -17.37
C ARG A 88 16.44 -5.48 -16.43
N ASN A 89 17.56 -4.99 -16.95
CA ASN A 89 18.68 -4.58 -16.10
C ASN A 89 18.31 -3.36 -15.22
N LEU A 90 17.46 -2.46 -15.71
CA LEU A 90 16.94 -1.35 -14.90
C LEU A 90 16.03 -1.86 -13.76
N SER A 91 15.16 -2.84 -14.03
CA SER A 91 14.32 -3.45 -13.01
C SER A 91 15.11 -4.26 -11.98
N ASP A 92 16.22 -4.89 -12.39
CA ASP A 92 17.07 -5.64 -11.47
C ASP A 92 17.90 -4.70 -10.57
N GLN A 93 18.24 -3.50 -11.05
CA GLN A 93 18.95 -2.47 -10.27
C GLN A 93 18.06 -1.71 -9.30
N TYR A 94 16.80 -1.44 -9.69
CA TYR A 94 15.86 -0.64 -8.91
C TYR A 94 14.48 -1.31 -8.81
N PRO A 95 14.36 -2.47 -8.16
CA PRO A 95 13.15 -3.29 -8.23
C PRO A 95 11.91 -2.56 -7.71
N GLU A 96 11.97 -1.88 -6.56
CA GLU A 96 10.83 -1.18 -5.99
C GLU A 96 10.46 0.07 -6.81
N ALA A 97 11.44 0.88 -7.21
CA ALA A 97 11.20 2.11 -7.96
C ALA A 97 10.67 1.81 -9.36
N TYR A 98 11.17 0.75 -10.00
CA TYR A 98 10.68 0.30 -11.30
C TYR A 98 9.25 -0.23 -11.23
N ASP A 99 8.90 -1.01 -10.21
CA ASP A 99 7.54 -1.51 -10.01
C ASP A 99 6.53 -0.37 -9.78
N VAL A 100 6.89 0.61 -8.95
CA VAL A 100 6.06 1.81 -8.73
C VAL A 100 5.94 2.64 -10.00
N LEU A 101 7.00 2.77 -10.79
CA LEU A 101 6.96 3.44 -12.08
C LEU A 101 5.99 2.77 -13.04
N LEU A 102 6.04 1.43 -13.17
CA LEU A 102 5.10 0.67 -14.00
C LEU A 102 3.66 0.85 -13.54
N PHE A 103 3.42 0.79 -12.22
CA PHE A 103 2.10 1.08 -11.65
C PHE A 103 1.63 2.49 -12.00
N ALA A 104 2.50 3.50 -11.89
CA ALA A 104 2.16 4.87 -12.25
C ALA A 104 1.77 4.98 -13.74
N PHE A 105 2.49 4.32 -14.65
CA PHE A 105 2.10 4.31 -16.07
C PHE A 105 0.73 3.67 -16.30
N GLN A 106 0.39 2.58 -15.59
CA GLN A 106 -0.93 1.95 -15.71
C GLN A 106 -2.08 2.91 -15.37
N LEU A 107 -1.88 3.88 -14.47
CA LEU A 107 -2.89 4.89 -14.14
C LEU A 107 -3.20 5.85 -15.29
N TYR A 108 -2.31 5.99 -16.27
CA TYR A 108 -2.43 6.95 -17.38
C TYR A 108 -2.51 6.28 -18.77
N MET A 109 -2.35 4.95 -18.86
CA MET A 109 -2.57 4.23 -20.11
C MET A 109 -4.07 4.11 -20.40
N PRO A 110 -4.53 4.36 -21.64
CA PRO A 110 -5.93 4.15 -22.00
C PRO A 110 -6.26 2.65 -22.00
N ASP A 111 -7.47 2.30 -21.53
CA ASP A 111 -8.01 0.92 -21.48
C ASP A 111 -7.91 0.15 -22.82
N SER A 112 -7.81 0.87 -23.94
CA SER A 112 -7.66 0.32 -25.29
C SER A 112 -6.35 -0.46 -25.53
N PHE A 113 -5.37 -0.37 -24.64
CA PHE A 113 -4.17 -1.23 -24.71
C PHE A 113 -4.39 -2.62 -24.12
N GLY A 114 -5.60 -2.94 -23.63
CA GLY A 114 -5.96 -4.25 -23.11
C GLY A 114 -5.07 -4.69 -21.94
N PRO A 115 -5.38 -5.83 -21.30
CA PRO A 115 -4.36 -6.46 -20.48
C PRO A 115 -3.22 -6.88 -21.42
N ILE A 116 -1.98 -6.51 -21.08
CA ILE A 116 -0.77 -7.08 -21.70
C ILE A 116 -0.77 -8.64 -21.57
N SER A 117 -1.69 -9.21 -20.78
CA SER A 117 -1.98 -10.64 -20.67
C SER A 117 -3.18 -11.07 -21.54
N GLY A 118 -2.98 -11.14 -22.85
CA GLY A 118 -4.05 -11.48 -23.80
C GLY A 118 -3.59 -12.30 -25.00
N GLY A 119 -2.78 -13.33 -24.78
CA GLY A 119 -2.42 -14.31 -25.82
C GLY A 119 -1.44 -15.34 -25.28
N ASP A 120 -1.86 -16.60 -25.26
CA ASP A 120 -1.11 -17.83 -24.99
C ASP A 120 0.16 -17.67 -24.11
N SER A 121 -0.06 -18.00 -22.84
CA SER A 121 0.90 -18.22 -21.76
C SER A 121 2.33 -18.57 -22.20
N VAL A 122 3.16 -17.55 -22.36
CA VAL A 122 4.45 -17.54 -21.68
C VAL A 122 4.30 -16.44 -20.65
N GLU A 123 4.30 -16.82 -19.38
CA GLU A 123 4.18 -15.93 -18.23
C GLU A 123 5.39 -14.96 -18.23
N VAL A 124 5.29 -13.90 -19.01
CA VAL A 124 6.30 -12.85 -19.01
C VAL A 124 5.89 -11.89 -17.90
N GLN A 125 6.54 -12.07 -16.76
CA GLN A 125 6.41 -11.34 -15.51
C GLN A 125 6.74 -9.85 -15.68
N TRP A 126 5.89 -9.10 -16.38
CA TRP A 126 6.03 -7.65 -16.61
C TRP A 126 5.00 -6.82 -15.83
N GLY A 127 4.21 -7.43 -14.96
CA GLY A 127 3.43 -6.70 -13.97
C GLY A 127 4.29 -6.31 -12.77
N PRO A 128 3.96 -5.22 -12.04
CA PRO A 128 4.57 -4.96 -10.74
C PRO A 128 4.54 -6.23 -9.90
N ARG A 129 5.61 -6.55 -9.15
CA ARG A 129 5.58 -7.66 -8.17
C ARG A 129 4.79 -7.24 -6.92
N ILE A 130 3.71 -6.49 -7.11
CA ILE A 130 2.78 -6.11 -6.07
C ILE A 130 1.72 -7.22 -6.04
N PRO A 131 1.59 -7.99 -4.94
CA PRO A 131 0.49 -8.92 -4.78
C PRO A 131 -0.84 -8.19 -5.04
N ASN A 132 -1.68 -8.78 -5.89
CA ASN A 132 -3.03 -8.27 -6.18
C ASN A 132 -3.87 -8.02 -4.90
N ASP A 133 -3.45 -8.61 -3.78
CA ASP A 133 -4.10 -8.53 -2.47
C ASP A 133 -3.86 -7.20 -1.74
N ILE A 134 -2.93 -6.35 -2.21
CA ILE A 134 -2.56 -5.09 -1.56
C ILE A 134 -3.35 -3.89 -2.12
N ILE A 135 -3.85 -3.98 -3.35
CA ILE A 135 -4.66 -2.92 -3.96
C ILE A 135 -6.13 -3.31 -3.87
N PRO A 136 -6.96 -2.65 -3.05
CA PRO A 136 -8.40 -2.82 -3.17
C PRO A 136 -8.80 -2.26 -4.53
N VAL A 137 -9.16 -3.16 -5.46
CA VAL A 137 -9.85 -2.82 -6.69
C VAL A 137 -11.02 -1.92 -6.29
N ARG A 138 -10.91 -0.62 -6.59
CA ARG A 138 -12.03 0.30 -6.46
C ARG A 138 -13.07 -0.16 -7.46
N SER A 139 -14.02 -0.98 -7.01
CA SER A 139 -15.26 -1.25 -7.72
C SER A 139 -15.90 0.09 -8.08
N THR A 140 -15.99 0.35 -9.38
CA THR A 140 -16.51 1.59 -10.00
C THR A 140 -18.03 1.71 -9.88
N THR A 141 -18.61 1.30 -8.75
CA THR A 141 -20.03 1.52 -8.49
C THR A 141 -20.23 2.96 -7.97
N PRO A 142 -21.05 3.79 -8.63
CA PRO A 142 -21.27 5.18 -8.23
C PRO A 142 -21.94 5.27 -6.84
N PRO A 143 -21.67 6.34 -6.06
CA PRO A 143 -22.28 6.54 -4.76
C PRO A 143 -23.77 6.87 -4.93
N GLY A 144 -24.64 5.91 -4.60
CA GLY A 144 -26.09 6.08 -4.72
C GLY A 144 -26.95 4.84 -4.45
N ALA A 145 -26.38 3.64 -4.30
CA ALA A 145 -27.16 2.45 -3.95
C ALA A 145 -27.13 2.20 -2.43
N PHE A 146 -28.15 2.67 -1.72
CA PHE A 146 -28.48 2.14 -0.40
C PHE A 146 -29.07 0.73 -0.56
N SER A 147 -28.55 -0.24 0.17
CA SER A 147 -29.34 -1.41 0.60
C SER A 147 -29.09 -1.68 2.10
N PRO A 148 -30.15 -1.73 2.92
CA PRO A 148 -30.04 -1.80 4.37
C PRO A 148 -29.87 -3.27 4.79
N GLY A 149 -28.62 -3.69 5.00
CA GLY A 149 -28.31 -4.97 5.64
C GLY A 149 -28.25 -4.78 7.14
N GLY A 150 -29.24 -5.29 7.87
CA GLY A 150 -29.36 -5.20 9.33
C GLY A 150 -28.23 -5.91 10.10
N PRO A 151 -28.25 -5.82 11.44
CA PRO A 151 -27.21 -6.40 12.30
C PRO A 151 -27.13 -7.93 12.13
N PRO A 152 -25.92 -8.52 12.25
CA PRO A 152 -25.73 -9.97 12.11
C PRO A 152 -26.44 -10.76 13.22
N PRO A 153 -26.89 -11.99 12.96
CA PRO A 153 -27.59 -12.82 13.94
C PRO A 153 -26.65 -13.25 15.07
N LEU A 154 -27.20 -13.34 16.28
CA LEU A 154 -26.53 -13.89 17.47
C LEU A 154 -26.25 -15.38 17.26
N PRO A 155 -25.12 -15.92 17.76
CA PRO A 155 -24.90 -17.35 17.79
C PRO A 155 -25.86 -18.02 18.79
N ASP A 156 -26.49 -19.11 18.36
CA ASP A 156 -27.32 -19.96 19.21
C ASP A 156 -26.45 -20.70 20.25
N GLY A 157 -26.86 -20.64 21.52
CA GLY A 157 -26.38 -21.51 22.60
C GLY A 157 -25.45 -20.86 23.61
#